data_AF-A0A3B8YYS6-F1
#
_entry.id   AF-A0A3B8YYS6-F1
#
_cell.length_a   1.000
_cell.length_b   1.000
_cell.length_c   1.000
_cell.angle_alpha   90.00
_cell.angle_beta   90.00
_cell.angle_gamma   90.00
#
_symmetry.space_group_name_H-M   'P 1'
#
loop_
_entity.id
_entity.type
_entity.pdbx_description
1 polymer ?
#
loop_
_entity_poly.entity_id
_entity_poly.type
_entity_poly.pdbx_seq_one_letter_code
_entity_poly.pdbx_strand_id
1 'polypeptide(L)'
;LCSGKIYYELDAARKEANADHLSIIRIEQLYPFPAKQLQKILKNYSKDIKLVWVQEEPLNMGAALFVKHWIGDGSLQIISRPSSGVTAEGLTALHKIHQAEIIKEAIQ
;
A
#
# COMPACT_ATOMS: atom_id res chain seq x y z
N LEU A 1 -0.93 3.63 3.04
CA LEU A 1 -0.31 2.67 3.98
C LEU A 1 0.51 1.68 3.16
N CYS A 2 1.72 1.32 3.59
CA CYS A 2 2.55 0.32 2.91
C CYS A 2 3.55 -0.31 3.90
N SER A 3 4.29 -1.32 3.46
CA SER A 3 5.42 -1.89 4.20
C SER A 3 6.57 -2.20 3.24
N GLY A 4 7.82 -2.17 3.75
CA GLY A 4 9.00 -2.53 2.96
C GLY A 4 9.38 -1.50 1.89
N LYS A 5 10.03 -1.98 0.82
CA LYS A 5 10.74 -1.13 -0.15
C LYS A 5 9.82 -0.30 -1.05
N ILE A 6 8.56 -0.70 -1.24
CA ILE A 6 7.58 0.04 -2.07
C ILE A 6 7.40 1.49 -1.61
N TYR A 7 7.65 1.76 -0.33
CA TYR A 7 7.67 3.12 0.20
C TYR A 7 8.54 4.09 -0.61
N TYR A 8 9.74 3.65 -1.01
CA TYR A 8 10.69 4.53 -1.70
C TYR A 8 10.20 4.88 -3.11
N GLU A 9 9.62 3.91 -3.80
CA GLU A 9 9.02 4.12 -5.12
C GLU A 9 7.80 5.05 -5.03
N LEU A 10 6.95 4.88 -4.01
CA LEU A 10 5.81 5.75 -3.76
C LEU A 10 6.24 7.17 -3.38
N ASP A 11 7.24 7.35 -2.52
CA ASP A 11 7.71 8.69 -2.12
C ASP A 11 8.39 9.42 -3.28
N ALA A 12 9.14 8.69 -4.12
CA ALA A 12 9.72 9.24 -5.34
C ALA A 12 8.62 9.71 -6.31
N ALA A 13 7.64 8.86 -6.59
CA ALA A 13 6.53 9.19 -7.49
C ALA A 13 5.67 10.34 -6.95
N ARG A 14 5.41 10.38 -5.64
CA ARG A 14 4.70 11.48 -4.97
C ARG A 14 5.42 12.81 -5.16
N LYS A 15 6.75 12.83 -5.00
CA LYS A 15 7.58 14.03 -5.18
C LYS A 15 7.59 14.49 -6.63
N GLU A 16 7.73 13.56 -7.58
CA GLU A 16 7.69 13.86 -9.01
C GLU A 16 6.34 14.46 -9.43
N ALA A 17 5.24 13.93 -8.89
CA ALA A 17 3.88 14.42 -9.14
C ALA A 17 3.49 15.67 -8.34
N ASN A 18 4.34 16.18 -7.43
CA ASN A 18 4.00 17.22 -6.46
C ASN A 18 2.68 16.93 -5.72
N ALA A 19 2.44 15.66 -5.37
CA ALA A 19 1.18 15.21 -4.78
C ALA A 19 1.17 15.43 -3.26
N ASP A 20 1.18 16.70 -2.84
CA ASP A 20 1.25 17.11 -1.42
C ASP A 20 0.00 16.71 -0.61
N HIS A 21 -1.11 16.41 -1.29
CA HIS A 21 -2.33 15.90 -0.70
C HIS A 21 -2.22 14.42 -0.25
N LEU A 22 -1.17 13.71 -0.67
CA LEU A 22 -0.93 12.32 -0.30
C LEU A 22 0.07 12.18 0.84
N SER A 23 -0.28 11.35 1.82
CA SER A 23 0.58 10.98 2.94
C SER A 23 0.87 9.49 2.94
N ILE A 24 2.15 9.15 2.92
CA ILE A 24 2.62 7.77 2.88
C ILE A 24 3.06 7.36 4.29
N ILE A 25 2.31 6.45 4.90
CA ILE A 25 2.61 5.89 6.23
C ILE A 25 3.11 4.45 6.05
N ARG A 26 4.24 4.14 6.68
CA ARG A 26 4.82 2.78 6.72
C ARG A 26 4.36 2.02 7.95
N ILE A 27 4.00 0.76 7.76
CA ILE A 27 3.79 -0.22 8.82
C ILE A 27 5.01 -1.14 8.84
N GLU A 28 6.00 -0.78 9.65
CA GLU A 28 7.27 -1.53 9.79
C GLU A 28 7.10 -2.85 10.56
N GLN A 29 6.16 -2.88 11.49
CA GLN A 29 5.84 -4.08 12.27
C GLN A 29 4.45 -4.56 11.87
N LEU A 30 4.36 -5.69 11.20
CA LEU A 30 3.06 -6.30 10.86
C LEU A 30 2.50 -7.14 12.01
N TYR A 31 3.36 -7.85 12.75
CA TYR A 31 2.95 -8.64 13.91
C TYR A 31 3.88 -8.43 15.12
N PRO A 32 3.34 -8.21 16.33
CA PRO A 32 1.93 -7.96 16.63
C PRO A 32 1.44 -6.65 15.98
N PHE A 33 0.16 -6.61 15.56
CA PHE A 33 -0.34 -5.48 14.76
C PHE A 33 -0.35 -4.17 15.56
N PRO A 34 0.24 -3.07 15.03
CA PRO A 34 0.46 -1.82 15.75
C PRO A 34 -0.78 -0.91 15.75
N ALA A 35 -1.95 -1.44 16.16
CA ALA A 35 -3.22 -0.71 16.11
C ALA A 35 -3.18 0.63 16.87
N LYS A 36 -2.57 0.64 18.06
CA LYS A 36 -2.47 1.85 18.90
C LYS A 36 -1.60 2.93 18.26
N GLN A 37 -0.44 2.56 17.68
CA GLN A 37 0.42 3.51 16.99
C GLN A 37 -0.25 4.06 15.72
N LEU A 38 -0.88 3.18 14.93
CA LEU A 38 -1.59 3.57 13.73
C LEU A 38 -2.72 4.54 14.04
N GLN A 39 -3.58 4.23 15.01
CA GLN A 39 -4.66 5.13 15.44
C GLN A 39 -4.13 6.49 15.92
N LYS A 40 -3.00 6.54 16.63
CA LYS A 40 -2.40 7.80 17.07
C LYS A 40 -1.97 8.68 15.89
N ILE A 41 -1.42 8.07 14.84
CA ILE A 41 -1.02 8.79 13.61
C ILE A 41 -2.26 9.26 12.85
N LEU A 42 -3.26 8.39 12.69
CA LEU A 42 -4.49 8.69 11.94
C LEU A 42 -5.31 9.83 12.56
N LYS A 43 -5.20 10.07 13.88
CA LYS A 43 -5.83 11.22 14.55
C LYS A 43 -5.38 12.59 14.02
N ASN A 44 -4.22 12.67 13.37
CA ASN A 44 -3.71 13.91 12.79
C ASN A 44 -4.32 14.24 11.42
N TYR A 45 -5.15 13.35 10.88
CA TYR A 45 -5.79 13.51 9.58
C TYR A 45 -7.30 13.76 9.73
N SER A 46 -7.91 14.34 8.69
CA SER A 46 -9.37 14.46 8.62
C SER A 46 -10.04 13.08 8.67
N LYS A 47 -11.29 13.01 9.13
CA LYS A 47 -12.06 11.76 9.14
C LYS A 47 -12.41 11.26 7.73
N ASP A 48 -12.39 12.16 6.75
CA ASP A 48 -12.79 11.86 5.36
C ASP A 48 -11.63 11.36 4.49
N ILE A 49 -10.47 11.06 5.08
CA ILE A 49 -9.35 10.52 4.31
C ILE A 49 -9.66 9.11 3.80
N LYS A 50 -9.23 8.84 2.56
CA LYS A 50 -9.24 7.48 2.02
C LYS A 50 -8.00 6.75 2.53
N LEU A 51 -8.20 5.61 3.19
CA LEU A 51 -7.12 4.72 3.56
C LEU A 51 -6.90 3.71 2.45
N VAL A 52 -5.68 3.71 1.93
CA VAL A 52 -5.24 2.79 0.88
C VAL A 52 -4.06 1.99 1.39
N TRP A 53 -4.09 0.66 1.26
CA TRP A 53 -2.95 -0.24 1.42
C TRP A 53 -2.32 -0.48 0.06
N VAL A 54 -1.02 -0.24 -0.06
CA VAL A 54 -0.27 -0.42 -1.31
C VAL A 54 0.84 -1.43 -1.06
N GLN A 55 0.92 -2.44 -1.93
CA GLN A 55 1.94 -3.49 -1.88
C GLN A 55 2.33 -3.94 -3.30
N GLU A 56 3.54 -4.50 -3.45
CA GLU A 56 4.01 -5.02 -4.75
C GLU A 56 3.70 -6.51 -4.93
N GLU A 57 3.34 -7.19 -3.84
CA GLU A 57 2.93 -8.59 -3.84
C GLU A 57 1.51 -8.76 -4.42
N PRO A 58 1.18 -9.94 -4.97
CA PRO A 58 -0.19 -10.30 -5.33
C PRO A 58 -1.19 -10.09 -4.19
N LEU A 59 -2.45 -9.78 -4.50
CA LEU A 59 -3.51 -9.52 -3.51
C LEU A 59 -3.68 -10.66 -2.48
N ASN A 60 -3.56 -11.90 -2.94
CA ASN A 60 -3.64 -13.10 -2.11
C ASN A 60 -2.33 -13.42 -1.34
N MET A 61 -1.33 -12.55 -1.45
CA MET A 61 -0.03 -12.64 -0.81
C MET A 61 0.29 -11.34 -0.06
N GLY A 62 1.48 -11.27 0.55
CA GLY A 62 1.89 -10.13 1.34
C GLY A 62 0.99 -9.95 2.57
N ALA A 63 0.75 -8.70 2.95
CA ALA A 63 0.03 -8.36 4.17
C ALA A 63 -1.36 -7.78 3.94
N ALA A 64 -1.80 -7.60 2.69
CA ALA A 64 -3.07 -6.96 2.33
C ALA A 64 -4.26 -7.51 3.12
N LEU A 65 -4.50 -8.82 3.09
CA LEU A 65 -5.63 -9.44 3.78
C LEU A 65 -5.51 -9.37 5.30
N PHE A 66 -4.29 -9.48 5.84
CA PHE A 66 -4.03 -9.36 7.27
C PHE A 66 -4.29 -7.93 7.77
N VAL A 67 -3.79 -6.91 7.07
CA VAL A 67 -4.03 -5.50 7.42
C VAL A 67 -5.51 -5.14 7.25
N LYS A 68 -6.16 -5.65 6.20
CA LYS A 68 -7.60 -5.49 5.98
C LYS A 68 -8.42 -6.05 7.14
N HIS A 69 -8.07 -7.22 7.65
CA HIS A 69 -8.72 -7.82 8.81
C HIS A 69 -8.66 -6.91 10.05
N TRP A 70 -7.53 -6.26 10.30
CA TRP A 70 -7.36 -5.37 11.44
C TRP A 70 -8.02 -4.00 11.29
N ILE A 71 -8.07 -3.45 10.06
CA ILE A 71 -8.63 -2.11 9.80
C ILE A 71 -10.15 -2.17 9.54
N GLY A 72 -10.65 -3.28 9.00
CA GLY A 72 -12.05 -3.50 8.64
C GLY A 72 -12.30 -3.38 7.13
N ASP A 73 -13.20 -4.22 6.61
CA ASP A 73 -13.41 -4.40 5.17
C ASP A 73 -13.90 -3.15 4.42
N GLY A 74 -14.70 -2.30 5.08
CA GLY A 74 -15.26 -1.09 4.46
C GLY A 74 -14.36 0.15 4.52
N SER A 75 -13.24 0.06 5.24
CA SER A 75 -12.40 1.22 5.57
C SER A 75 -11.07 1.26 4.82
N LEU A 76 -10.71 0.21 4.07
CA LEU A 76 -9.40 0.06 3.45
C LEU A 76 -9.52 -0.37 1.98
N GLN A 77 -9.05 0.47 1.07
CA GLN A 77 -8.81 0.10 -0.33
C GLN A 77 -7.44 -0.58 -0.46
N ILE A 78 -7.29 -1.51 -1.40
CA ILE A 78 -6.04 -2.25 -1.62
C ILE A 78 -5.60 -2.04 -3.07
N ILE A 79 -4.36 -1.60 -3.25
CA ILE A 79 -3.65 -1.56 -4.53
C ILE A 79 -2.53 -2.60 -4.44
N SER A 80 -2.56 -3.58 -5.32
CA SER A 80 -1.62 -4.69 -5.34
C SER A 80 -1.54 -5.30 -6.73
N ARG A 81 -0.62 -6.25 -6.94
CA ARG A 81 -0.69 -7.10 -8.13
C ARG A 81 -1.95 -7.96 -8.10
N PRO A 82 -2.47 -8.40 -9.27
CA PRO A 82 -3.59 -9.33 -9.31
C PRO A 82 -3.23 -10.63 -8.58
N SER A 83 -4.25 -11.28 -7.99
CA SER A 83 -4.06 -12.57 -7.31
C SER A 83 -3.41 -13.58 -8.25
N SER A 84 -2.43 -14.32 -7.73
CA SER A 84 -1.64 -15.27 -8.52
C SER A 84 -1.33 -16.54 -7.73
N GLY A 85 -1.16 -17.64 -8.45
CA GLY A 85 -0.64 -18.90 -7.90
C GLY A 85 0.88 -18.89 -7.68
N VAL A 86 1.57 -17.86 -8.17
CA VAL A 86 3.02 -17.67 -8.06
C VAL A 86 3.36 -16.31 -7.45
N THR A 87 4.54 -16.20 -6.84
CA THR A 87 4.98 -15.01 -6.11
C THR A 87 5.25 -13.80 -7.00
N ALA A 88 5.71 -14.02 -8.23
CA ALA A 88 6.00 -12.97 -9.21
C ALA A 88 5.86 -13.50 -10.64
N GLU A 89 5.70 -12.60 -11.61
CA GLU A 89 5.76 -12.93 -13.02
C GLU A 89 7.18 -13.33 -13.42
N GLY A 90 7.31 -14.37 -14.24
CA GLY A 90 8.62 -14.81 -14.76
C GLY A 90 9.19 -13.91 -15.87
N LEU A 91 8.37 -13.01 -16.43
CA LEU A 91 8.79 -12.09 -17.49
C LEU A 91 9.07 -10.69 -16.93
N THR A 92 10.31 -10.22 -17.08
CA THR A 92 10.73 -8.90 -16.60
C THR A 92 9.91 -7.74 -17.17
N ALA A 93 9.46 -7.86 -18.43
CA ALA A 93 8.64 -6.82 -19.05
C ALA A 93 7.27 -6.68 -18.36
N LEU A 94 6.58 -7.79 -18.10
CA LEU A 94 5.30 -7.80 -17.38
C LEU A 94 5.47 -7.30 -15.95
N HIS A 95 6.53 -7.74 -15.25
CA HIS A 95 6.85 -7.26 -13.91
C HIS A 95 6.96 -5.73 -13.86
N LYS A 96 7.63 -5.11 -14.83
CA LYS A 96 7.77 -3.64 -14.90
C LYS A 96 6.44 -2.94 -15.16
N ILE A 97 5.58 -3.53 -16.00
CA ILE A 97 4.26 -2.98 -16.32
C ILE A 97 3.39 -2.95 -15.05
N HIS A 98 3.25 -4.09 -14.36
CA HIS A 98 2.44 -4.14 -13.13
C HIS A 98 3.00 -3.26 -12.01
N GLN A 99 4.33 -3.14 -11.90
CA GLN A 99 4.95 -2.23 -10.94
C GLN A 99 4.55 -0.77 -11.25
N ALA A 100 4.64 -0.35 -12.52
CA ALA A 100 4.25 1.00 -12.93
C ALA A 100 2.75 1.27 -12.72
N GLU A 101 1.90 0.27 -12.94
CA GLU A 101 0.46 0.35 -12.70
C GLU A 101 0.15 0.60 -11.21
N ILE A 102 0.76 -0.16 -10.30
CA ILE A 102 0.61 0.04 -8.85
C ILE A 102 0.99 1.46 -8.44
N ILE A 103 2.15 1.94 -8.89
CA ILE A 103 2.63 3.29 -8.53
C ILE A 103 1.72 4.36 -9.11
N LYS A 104 1.26 4.19 -10.36
CA LYS A 104 0.34 5.13 -11.00
C LYS A 104 -0.99 5.19 -10.27
N GLU A 105 -1.58 4.05 -9.94
CA GLU A 105 -2.86 3.98 -9.22
C GLU A 105 -2.75 4.58 -7.81
N ALA A 106 -1.61 4.38 -7.13
CA ALA A 106 -1.40 4.90 -5.78
C ALA A 106 -1.23 6.42 -5.68
N ILE A 107 -0.91 7.10 -6.79
CA ILE A 107 -0.68 8.56 -6.85
C ILE A 107 -1.91 9.33 -7.40
N GLN A 108 -2.88 8.63 -7.99
CA GLN A 108 -4.14 9.22 -8.47
C GLN A 108 -5.09 9.60 -7.35
#